data_AF-A0A7X5L8T7-F1
#
_entry.id   AF-A0A7X5L8T7-F1
#
_cell.length_a   1.000
_cell.length_b   1.000
_cell.length_c   1.000
_cell.angle_alpha   90.00
_cell.angle_beta   90.00
_cell.angle_gamma   90.00
#
_symmetry.space_group_name_H-M   'P 1'
#
loop_
_entity.id
_entity.type
_entity.pdbx_description
1 polymer ?
#
loop_
_entity_poly.entity_id
_entity_poly.type
_entity_poly.pdbx_seq_one_letter_code
_entity_poly.pdbx_strand_id
1 'polypeptide(L)'
;MIEFSYNKPFKEISEETVRAFAQLIAARKGQRNSSFTENVHIFNWKVDDKYVPVVVFVNRDGGENRLFNAVYTKKYFASICDCAGNYLRVPLFSGVDAHVLANLYEYKYEYFYEQIDVAVINEETSETLNCSALKLIQAYDENKDAEMLKIALYTLKKLKDTLGENENYLINELQIKSRQGQLDESDKAALEAIKGDDLQLLCAKNILLENRTEAVKYYGMLSKDEKDFFSEWPIYKLYKKLVAK
;
A
#
# COMPACT_ATOMS: atom_id res chain seq x y z
N MET A 1 -9.62 18.36 -10.89
CA MET A 1 -10.76 17.86 -11.67
C MET A 1 -10.49 16.39 -11.85
N ILE A 2 -11.40 15.53 -11.38
CA ILE A 2 -11.30 14.10 -11.64
C ILE A 2 -11.74 13.89 -13.07
N GLU A 3 -10.84 13.36 -13.89
CA GLU A 3 -11.18 12.81 -15.19
C GLU A 3 -11.50 11.32 -14.95
N PHE A 4 -12.75 10.94 -15.19
CA PHE A 4 -13.23 9.57 -15.04
C PHE A 4 -14.02 9.18 -16.28
N SER A 5 -13.56 8.13 -16.96
CA SER A 5 -14.23 7.54 -18.11
C SER A 5 -14.97 6.29 -17.65
N TYR A 6 -16.30 6.33 -17.70
CA TYR A 6 -17.13 5.15 -17.44
C TYR A 6 -17.32 4.37 -18.74
N ASN A 7 -16.78 3.16 -18.80
CA ASN A 7 -16.64 2.42 -20.05
C ASN A 7 -17.80 1.46 -20.35
N LYS A 8 -18.87 1.48 -19.53
CA LYS A 8 -20.07 0.66 -19.76
C LYS A 8 -21.18 1.48 -20.45
N PRO A 9 -21.99 0.86 -21.31
CA PRO A 9 -23.14 1.50 -21.93
C PRO A 9 -24.12 2.10 -20.91
N PHE A 10 -24.78 3.20 -21.27
CA PHE A 10 -25.76 3.86 -20.38
C PHE A 10 -26.87 2.92 -19.91
N LYS A 11 -27.33 2.02 -20.78
CA LYS A 11 -28.36 1.00 -20.48
C LYS A 11 -27.93 -0.04 -19.43
N GLU A 12 -26.63 -0.15 -19.15
CA GLU A 12 -26.05 -1.09 -18.19
C GLU A 12 -25.70 -0.41 -16.85
N ILE A 13 -26.00 0.89 -16.71
CA ILE A 13 -25.79 1.60 -15.45
C ILE A 13 -26.80 1.10 -14.42
N SER A 14 -26.30 0.43 -13.38
CA SER A 14 -27.11 0.01 -12.24
C SER A 14 -27.54 1.21 -11.38
N GLU A 15 -28.62 1.06 -10.63
CA GLU A 15 -29.03 2.07 -9.63
C GLU A 15 -27.94 2.33 -8.59
N GLU A 16 -27.15 1.31 -8.23
CA GLU A 16 -26.00 1.45 -7.34
C GLU A 16 -24.93 2.37 -7.93
N THR A 17 -24.67 2.27 -9.22
CA THR A 17 -23.71 3.12 -9.91
C THR A 17 -24.22 4.56 -10.06
N VAL A 18 -25.52 4.75 -10.32
CA VAL A 18 -26.13 6.09 -10.24
C VAL A 18 -25.97 6.69 -8.83
N ARG A 19 -26.20 5.90 -7.78
CA ARG A 19 -25.98 6.34 -6.40
C ARG A 19 -24.51 6.69 -6.14
N ALA A 20 -23.57 5.90 -6.65
CA ALA A 20 -22.15 6.20 -6.57
C ALA A 20 -21.82 7.54 -7.24
N PHE A 21 -22.36 7.81 -8.42
CA PHE A 21 -22.16 9.09 -9.12
C PHE A 21 -22.72 10.27 -8.31
N ALA A 22 -23.93 10.11 -7.75
CA ALA A 22 -24.53 11.11 -6.87
C ALA A 22 -23.67 11.37 -5.62
N GLN A 23 -23.05 10.34 -5.04
CA GLN A 23 -22.15 10.47 -3.90
C GLN A 23 -20.90 11.30 -4.23
N LEU A 24 -20.29 11.11 -5.40
CA LEU A 24 -19.15 11.92 -5.84
C LEU A 24 -19.56 13.38 -6.07
N ILE A 25 -20.72 13.60 -6.69
CA ILE A 25 -21.27 14.96 -6.89
C ILE A 25 -21.52 15.64 -5.55
N ALA A 26 -22.10 14.93 -4.57
CA ALA A 26 -22.32 15.46 -3.23
C ALA A 26 -20.99 15.79 -2.53
N ALA A 27 -19.97 14.95 -2.68
CA ALA A 27 -18.62 15.23 -2.19
C ALA A 27 -18.02 16.48 -2.88
N ARG A 28 -18.21 16.65 -4.19
CA ARG A 28 -17.75 17.83 -4.94
C ARG A 28 -18.45 19.10 -4.47
N LYS A 29 -19.76 19.06 -4.22
CA LYS A 29 -20.58 20.20 -3.80
C LYS A 29 -20.42 20.58 -2.33
N GLY A 30 -19.53 19.91 -1.58
CA GLY A 30 -19.34 20.15 -0.15
C GLY A 30 -20.47 19.62 0.75
N GLN A 31 -21.46 18.93 0.17
CA GLN A 31 -22.64 18.42 0.90
C GLN A 31 -22.29 17.28 1.87
N ARG A 32 -21.09 16.72 1.73
CA ARG A 32 -20.55 15.66 2.61
C ARG A 32 -19.48 16.18 3.59
N ASN A 33 -19.28 17.49 3.72
CA ASN A 33 -18.17 18.04 4.53
C ASN A 33 -18.24 17.67 6.02
N SER A 34 -19.44 17.48 6.56
CA SER A 34 -19.63 16.98 7.93
C SER A 34 -19.14 15.56 8.15
N SER A 35 -19.00 14.75 7.08
CA SER A 35 -18.46 13.39 7.15
C SER A 35 -16.93 13.33 7.03
N PHE A 36 -16.28 14.45 6.75
CA PHE A 36 -14.82 14.54 6.67
C PHE A 36 -14.29 15.24 7.93
N THR A 37 -13.45 14.55 8.70
CA THR A 37 -12.82 15.06 9.92
C THR A 37 -11.62 15.95 9.63
N GLU A 38 -10.94 15.72 8.51
CA GLU A 38 -9.71 16.42 8.11
C GLU A 38 -9.92 17.34 6.90
N ASN A 39 -8.98 18.27 6.67
CA ASN A 39 -9.02 19.17 5.51
C ASN A 39 -8.66 18.46 4.20
N VAL A 40 -7.97 17.33 4.30
CA VAL A 40 -7.65 16.45 3.18
C VAL A 40 -8.14 15.05 3.56
N HIS A 41 -8.91 14.40 2.70
CA HIS A 41 -9.47 13.08 2.97
C HIS A 41 -9.39 12.19 1.73
N ILE A 42 -9.09 10.89 1.90
CA ILE A 42 -9.16 9.92 0.81
C ILE A 42 -10.55 9.28 0.83
N PHE A 43 -11.38 9.68 -0.12
CA PHE A 43 -12.67 9.08 -0.37
C PHE A 43 -12.49 7.93 -1.38
N ASN A 44 -12.55 6.69 -0.89
CA ASN A 44 -12.49 5.48 -1.71
C ASN A 44 -13.80 5.29 -2.49
N TRP A 45 -13.97 6.08 -3.56
CA TRP A 45 -15.20 6.09 -4.34
C TRP A 45 -15.37 4.76 -5.10
N LYS A 46 -16.40 4.00 -4.72
CA LYS A 46 -16.70 2.71 -5.32
C LYS A 46 -17.69 2.88 -6.49
N VAL A 47 -17.32 2.36 -7.65
CA VAL A 47 -18.15 2.32 -8.87
C VAL A 47 -18.22 0.87 -9.32
N ASP A 48 -19.44 0.32 -9.39
CA ASP A 48 -19.66 -1.12 -9.51
C ASP A 48 -18.90 -1.89 -8.39
N ASP A 49 -18.05 -2.85 -8.76
CA ASP A 49 -17.19 -3.63 -7.86
C ASP A 49 -15.77 -3.06 -7.71
N LYS A 50 -15.47 -1.91 -8.34
CA LYS A 50 -14.15 -1.31 -8.41
C LYS A 50 -14.06 0.03 -7.69
N TYR A 51 -12.84 0.50 -7.46
CA TYR A 51 -12.56 1.73 -6.75
C TYR A 51 -11.84 2.77 -7.62
N VAL A 52 -12.19 4.02 -7.38
CA VAL A 52 -11.46 5.19 -7.83
C VAL A 52 -11.11 5.97 -6.56
N PRO A 53 -9.90 5.84 -6.01
CA PRO A 53 -9.52 6.57 -4.80
C PRO A 53 -9.42 8.06 -5.12
N VAL A 54 -10.14 8.88 -4.36
CA VAL A 54 -10.25 10.33 -4.57
C VAL A 54 -9.69 11.09 -3.38
N VAL A 55 -8.68 11.93 -3.62
CA VAL A 55 -8.29 12.93 -2.63
C VAL A 55 -9.25 14.12 -2.68
N VAL A 56 -9.86 14.41 -1.54
CA VAL A 56 -10.82 15.49 -1.30
C VAL A 56 -10.13 16.58 -0.50
N PHE A 57 -9.95 17.76 -1.09
CA PHE A 57 -9.58 18.98 -0.35
C PHE A 57 -10.88 19.68 0.07
N VAL A 58 -11.19 19.58 1.35
CA VAL A 58 -12.43 20.04 1.95
C VAL A 58 -12.43 21.56 2.07
N ASN A 59 -13.44 22.21 1.51
CA ASN A 59 -13.66 23.63 1.68
C ASN A 59 -14.49 23.88 2.94
N ARG A 60 -13.82 24.28 4.02
CA ARG A 60 -14.45 24.53 5.33
C ARG A 60 -15.24 25.84 5.37
N ASP A 61 -14.97 26.76 4.46
CA ASP A 61 -15.69 28.04 4.34
C ASP A 61 -17.01 27.89 3.55
N GLY A 62 -17.31 26.67 3.09
CA GLY A 62 -18.49 26.35 2.30
C GLY A 62 -18.26 26.46 0.79
N GLY A 63 -19.15 25.82 0.02
CA GLY A 63 -19.01 25.71 -1.43
C GLY A 63 -18.34 24.41 -1.87
N GLU A 64 -17.75 24.42 -3.07
CA GLU A 64 -17.26 23.18 -3.68
C GLU A 64 -15.88 22.75 -3.16
N ASN A 65 -15.72 21.45 -2.91
CA ASN A 65 -14.45 20.80 -2.58
C ASN A 65 -13.60 20.56 -3.82
N ARG A 66 -12.28 20.56 -3.73
CA ARG A 66 -11.43 20.17 -4.86
C ARG A 66 -11.18 18.66 -4.81
N LEU A 67 -11.41 17.98 -5.93
CA LEU A 67 -11.27 16.54 -6.05
C LEU A 67 -10.21 16.16 -7.10
N PHE A 68 -9.39 15.18 -6.78
CA PHE A 68 -8.39 14.59 -7.67
C PHE A 68 -8.29 13.07 -7.43
N ASN A 69 -7.83 12.32 -8.42
CA ASN A 69 -7.52 10.91 -8.22
C ASN A 69 -6.27 10.80 -7.32
N ALA A 70 -6.33 9.99 -6.27
CA ALA A 70 -5.25 9.85 -5.29
C ALA A 70 -4.04 9.04 -5.80
N VAL A 71 -4.17 8.39 -6.97
CA VAL A 71 -3.08 7.68 -7.64
C VAL A 71 -2.64 8.42 -8.91
N TYR A 72 -3.56 8.98 -9.69
CA TYR A 72 -3.27 9.50 -11.04
C TYR A 72 -3.12 11.02 -11.14
N THR A 73 -3.12 11.74 -10.01
CA THR A 73 -2.90 13.18 -10.03
C THR A 73 -1.40 13.51 -10.11
N LYS A 74 -1.03 14.41 -11.03
CA LYS A 74 0.31 15.04 -11.05
C LYS A 74 0.34 16.39 -10.32
N LYS A 75 -0.82 16.87 -9.85
CA LYS A 75 -0.97 18.22 -9.27
C LYS A 75 -0.63 18.29 -7.78
N TYR A 76 -0.75 17.18 -7.08
CA TYR A 76 -0.58 17.10 -5.63
C TYR A 76 0.21 15.84 -5.26
N PHE A 77 0.89 15.90 -4.13
CA PHE A 77 1.63 14.80 -3.54
C PHE A 77 1.28 14.70 -2.07
N ALA A 78 1.50 13.53 -1.47
CA ALA A 78 1.49 13.40 -0.02
C ALA A 78 2.84 13.83 0.54
N SER A 79 2.83 14.38 1.75
CA SER A 79 4.05 14.69 2.48
C SER A 79 3.95 14.22 3.92
N ILE A 80 5.10 13.91 4.48
CA ILE A 80 5.29 13.78 5.92
C ILE A 80 6.11 14.97 6.42
N CYS A 81 5.96 15.30 7.69
CA CYS A 81 6.67 16.41 8.32
C CYS A 81 7.88 15.86 9.06
N ASP A 82 9.09 16.34 8.75
CA ASP A 82 10.27 16.00 9.54
C ASP A 82 10.28 16.75 10.88
N CYS A 83 11.25 16.43 11.74
CA CYS A 83 11.43 17.08 13.05
C CYS A 83 11.72 18.60 12.97
N ALA A 84 12.17 19.10 11.81
CA ALA A 84 12.44 20.52 11.57
C ALA A 84 11.23 21.25 10.95
N GLY A 85 10.12 20.56 10.68
CA GLY A 85 8.93 21.13 10.09
C GLY A 85 8.92 21.16 8.55
N ASN A 86 9.90 20.52 7.90
CA ASN A 86 9.94 20.43 6.44
C ASN A 86 8.98 19.34 5.94
N TYR A 87 8.29 19.63 4.84
CA TYR A 87 7.42 18.67 4.18
C TYR A 87 8.21 17.83 3.19
N LEU A 88 8.41 16.56 3.53
CA LEU A 88 9.11 15.58 2.71
C LEU A 88 8.12 14.85 1.83
N ARG A 89 8.36 14.84 0.51
CA ARG A 89 7.45 14.23 -0.46
C ARG A 89 7.48 12.70 -0.35
N VAL A 90 6.30 12.09 -0.27
CA VAL A 90 6.10 10.63 -0.37
C VAL A 90 5.03 10.33 -1.44
N PRO A 91 4.93 9.09 -1.94
CA PRO A 91 3.88 8.75 -2.89
C PRO A 91 2.48 9.00 -2.30
N LEU A 92 1.58 9.64 -3.05
CA LEU A 92 0.22 9.91 -2.58
C LEU A 92 -0.58 8.61 -2.39
N PHE A 93 -0.32 7.60 -3.21
CA PHE A 93 -0.93 6.28 -3.05
C PHE A 93 -0.56 5.60 -1.71
N SER A 94 0.44 6.09 -0.97
CA SER A 94 0.77 5.59 0.38
C SER A 94 -0.41 5.74 1.35
N GLY A 95 -1.29 6.72 1.12
CA GLY A 95 -2.52 6.90 1.91
C GLY A 95 -3.69 6.00 1.48
N VAL A 96 -3.55 5.21 0.41
CA VAL A 96 -4.61 4.34 -0.10
C VAL A 96 -4.45 2.93 0.49
N ASP A 97 -5.56 2.28 0.81
CA ASP A 97 -5.56 0.93 1.38
C ASP A 97 -5.20 -0.13 0.33
N ALA A 98 -4.54 -1.21 0.75
CA ALA A 98 -4.13 -2.30 -0.14
C ALA A 98 -5.31 -2.92 -0.91
N HIS A 99 -6.45 -3.14 -0.24
CA HIS A 99 -7.67 -3.66 -0.88
C HIS A 99 -8.18 -2.75 -2.01
N VAL A 100 -8.05 -1.43 -1.83
CA VAL A 100 -8.46 -0.44 -2.84
C VAL A 100 -7.49 -0.47 -4.02
N LEU A 101 -6.18 -0.52 -3.75
CA LEU A 101 -5.15 -0.68 -4.78
C LEU A 101 -5.31 -2.00 -5.56
N ALA A 102 -5.78 -3.06 -4.91
CA ALA A 102 -6.05 -4.36 -5.53
C ALA A 102 -7.28 -4.34 -6.47
N ASN A 103 -8.15 -3.34 -6.33
CA ASN A 103 -9.45 -3.28 -6.99
C ASN A 103 -9.70 -1.93 -7.68
N LEU A 104 -8.68 -1.32 -8.26
CA LEU A 104 -8.84 -0.07 -9.00
C LEU A 104 -9.70 -0.27 -10.26
N TYR A 105 -10.48 0.75 -10.61
CA TYR A 105 -11.34 0.74 -11.81
C TYR A 105 -10.51 0.67 -13.10
N GLU A 106 -9.36 1.32 -13.10
CA GLU A 106 -8.38 1.33 -14.17
C GLU A 106 -7.00 1.25 -13.54
N TYR A 107 -6.01 0.68 -14.23
CA TYR A 107 -4.62 0.64 -13.79
C TYR A 107 -3.73 1.44 -14.74
N LYS A 108 -3.17 2.53 -14.23
CA LYS A 108 -2.15 3.35 -14.91
C LYS A 108 -0.84 3.29 -14.14
N TYR A 109 -0.10 2.20 -14.34
CA TYR A 109 1.07 1.84 -13.52
C TYR A 109 2.16 2.91 -13.53
N GLU A 110 2.31 3.64 -14.64
CA GLU A 110 3.29 4.72 -14.79
C GLU A 110 3.19 5.77 -13.66
N TYR A 111 1.98 6.04 -13.16
CA TYR A 111 1.78 7.00 -12.07
C TYR A 111 2.31 6.52 -10.72
N PHE A 112 2.38 5.20 -10.49
CA PHE A 112 3.01 4.67 -9.28
C PHE A 112 4.52 4.90 -9.34
N TYR A 113 5.13 4.53 -10.47
CA TYR A 113 6.57 4.74 -10.71
C TYR A 113 6.94 6.23 -10.62
N GLU A 114 6.21 7.11 -11.30
CA GLU A 114 6.45 8.56 -11.27
C GLU A 114 6.40 9.13 -9.85
N GLN A 115 5.45 8.68 -9.02
CA GLN A 115 5.37 9.13 -7.62
C GLN A 115 6.54 8.64 -6.77
N ILE A 116 7.00 7.41 -7.00
CA ILE A 116 8.19 6.85 -6.36
C ILE A 116 9.45 7.58 -6.86
N ASP A 117 9.47 8.02 -8.12
CA ASP A 117 10.57 8.77 -8.73
C ASP A 117 10.85 10.11 -8.07
N VAL A 118 9.78 10.80 -7.69
CA VAL A 118 9.90 12.13 -7.13
C VAL A 118 9.87 12.15 -5.60
N ALA A 119 9.70 10.99 -4.94
CA ALA A 119 9.69 10.90 -3.49
C ALA A 119 11.07 11.24 -2.91
N VAL A 120 11.07 11.93 -1.76
CA VAL A 120 12.29 12.14 -0.97
C VAL A 120 12.57 10.85 -0.22
N ILE A 121 13.78 10.32 -0.35
CA ILE A 121 14.21 9.11 0.35
C ILE A 121 15.28 9.48 1.37
N ASN A 122 14.93 9.39 2.64
CA ASN A 122 15.80 9.56 3.78
C ASN A 122 15.27 8.69 4.95
N GLU A 123 15.91 8.77 6.11
CA GLU A 123 15.49 8.00 7.30
C GLU A 123 14.03 8.30 7.69
N GLU A 124 13.60 9.56 7.64
CA GLU A 124 12.25 10.01 8.00
C GLU A 124 11.16 9.42 7.08
N THR A 125 11.42 9.30 5.77
CA THR A 125 10.44 8.80 4.79
C THR A 125 10.52 7.30 4.54
N SER A 126 11.59 6.66 4.99
CA SER A 126 11.91 5.26 4.70
C SER A 126 10.79 4.30 5.06
N GLU A 127 10.22 4.43 6.27
CA GLU A 127 9.13 3.61 6.77
C GLU A 127 7.88 3.77 5.89
N THR A 128 7.53 4.99 5.50
CA THR A 128 6.35 5.24 4.65
C THR A 128 6.49 4.56 3.29
N LEU A 129 7.66 4.65 2.65
CA LEU A 129 7.90 3.98 1.37
C LEU A 129 7.94 2.45 1.52
N ASN A 130 8.52 1.94 2.61
CA ASN A 130 8.54 0.51 2.89
C ASN A 130 7.12 -0.04 3.11
N CYS A 131 6.29 0.68 3.88
CA CYS A 131 4.87 0.37 4.06
C CYS A 131 4.10 0.41 2.74
N SER A 132 4.42 1.36 1.85
CA SER A 132 3.85 1.40 0.50
C SER A 132 4.22 0.16 -0.34
N ALA A 133 5.45 -0.33 -0.23
CA ALA A 133 5.83 -1.61 -0.85
C ALA A 133 5.01 -2.78 -0.27
N LEU A 134 4.85 -2.86 1.05
CA LEU A 134 4.03 -3.89 1.70
C LEU A 134 2.57 -3.87 1.23
N LYS A 135 1.96 -2.69 1.09
CA LYS A 135 0.59 -2.53 0.56
C LYS A 135 0.44 -3.04 -0.87
N LEU A 136 1.46 -2.83 -1.71
CA LEU A 136 1.48 -3.36 -3.08
C LEU A 136 1.60 -4.89 -3.08
N ILE A 137 2.39 -5.47 -2.17
CA ILE A 137 2.45 -6.94 -2.00
C ILE A 137 1.09 -7.49 -1.57
N GLN A 138 0.39 -6.82 -0.65
CA GLN A 138 -0.97 -7.20 -0.26
C GLN A 138 -1.97 -7.07 -1.42
N ALA A 139 -1.83 -6.04 -2.26
CA ALA A 139 -2.67 -5.87 -3.43
C ALA A 139 -2.50 -7.04 -4.41
N TYR A 140 -1.25 -7.44 -4.69
CA TYR A 140 -0.95 -8.66 -5.45
C TYR A 140 -1.59 -9.90 -4.81
N ASP A 141 -1.52 -10.00 -3.49
CA ASP A 141 -2.06 -11.15 -2.77
C ASP A 141 -3.56 -11.32 -3.00
N GLU A 142 -4.29 -10.23 -3.24
CA GLU A 142 -5.72 -10.21 -3.57
C GLU A 142 -6.00 -10.43 -5.06
N ASN A 143 -5.37 -9.66 -5.96
CA ASN A 143 -5.75 -9.61 -7.38
C ASN A 143 -4.83 -10.40 -8.33
N LYS A 144 -3.68 -10.88 -7.84
CA LYS A 144 -2.63 -11.60 -8.59
C LYS A 144 -1.98 -10.81 -9.72
N ASP A 145 -2.13 -9.49 -9.74
CA ASP A 145 -1.48 -8.62 -10.70
C ASP A 145 0.01 -8.49 -10.41
N ALA A 146 0.83 -9.14 -11.23
CA ALA A 146 2.28 -9.17 -11.08
C ALA A 146 2.94 -7.79 -11.14
N GLU A 147 2.29 -6.79 -11.75
CA GLU A 147 2.83 -5.43 -11.81
C GLU A 147 2.92 -4.79 -10.41
N MET A 148 2.00 -5.14 -9.49
CA MET A 148 2.08 -4.71 -8.09
C MET A 148 3.40 -5.13 -7.42
N LEU A 149 3.85 -6.36 -7.66
CA LEU A 149 5.12 -6.86 -7.14
C LEU A 149 6.32 -6.16 -7.78
N LYS A 150 6.25 -5.80 -9.07
CA LYS A 150 7.32 -5.05 -9.73
C LYS A 150 7.46 -3.64 -9.17
N ILE A 151 6.34 -2.96 -8.93
CA ILE A 151 6.33 -1.63 -8.30
C ILE A 151 6.87 -1.73 -6.86
N ALA A 152 6.46 -2.75 -6.10
CA ALA A 152 6.97 -2.98 -4.74
C ALA A 152 8.50 -3.21 -4.71
N LEU A 153 9.02 -4.08 -5.60
CA LEU A 153 10.47 -4.29 -5.75
C LEU A 153 11.19 -3.02 -6.17
N TYR A 154 10.60 -2.23 -7.07
CA TYR A 154 11.15 -0.96 -7.49
C TYR A 154 11.29 0.03 -6.32
N THR A 155 10.26 0.12 -5.45
CA THR A 155 10.32 0.93 -4.23
C THR A 155 11.41 0.46 -3.28
N LEU A 156 11.49 -0.85 -2.99
CA LEU A 156 12.50 -1.44 -2.11
C LEU A 156 13.92 -1.22 -2.63
N LYS A 157 14.13 -1.41 -3.94
CA LYS A 157 15.41 -1.14 -4.58
C LYS A 157 15.86 0.30 -4.36
N LYS A 158 14.98 1.28 -4.54
CA LYS A 158 15.32 2.68 -4.29
C LYS A 158 15.67 3.00 -2.84
N LEU A 159 14.97 2.39 -1.90
CA LEU A 159 15.29 2.51 -0.48
C LEU A 159 16.72 2.02 -0.23
N LYS A 160 17.08 0.85 -0.76
CA LYS A 160 18.43 0.28 -0.61
C LYS A 160 19.51 1.07 -1.33
N ASP A 161 19.25 1.49 -2.57
CA ASP A 161 20.21 2.29 -3.36
C ASP A 161 20.55 3.62 -2.66
N THR A 162 19.64 4.15 -1.83
CA THR A 162 19.79 5.44 -1.14
C THR A 162 20.28 5.30 0.31
N LEU A 163 19.73 4.34 1.07
CA LEU A 163 19.94 4.20 2.52
C LEU A 163 20.81 3.00 2.89
N GLY A 164 21.15 2.15 1.93
CA GLY A 164 21.84 0.89 2.16
C GLY A 164 20.93 -0.27 2.53
N GLU A 165 21.55 -1.41 2.77
CA GLU A 165 20.87 -2.65 3.12
C GLU A 165 20.21 -2.57 4.51
N ASN A 166 19.01 -3.15 4.63
CA ASN A 166 18.27 -3.27 5.87
C ASN A 166 17.55 -4.61 5.91
N GLU A 167 17.49 -5.25 7.07
CA GLU A 167 16.88 -6.58 7.22
C GLU A 167 15.39 -6.59 6.84
N ASN A 168 14.65 -5.52 7.14
CA ASN A 168 13.26 -5.39 6.69
C ASN A 168 13.15 -5.29 5.17
N TYR A 169 14.05 -4.57 4.50
CA TYR A 169 14.04 -4.48 3.04
C TYR A 169 14.34 -5.85 2.43
N LEU A 170 15.33 -6.57 2.98
CA LEU A 170 15.66 -7.93 2.57
C LEU A 170 14.46 -8.89 2.73
N ILE A 171 13.84 -8.92 3.92
CA ILE A 171 12.64 -9.73 4.17
C ILE A 171 11.53 -9.38 3.16
N ASN A 172 11.35 -8.09 2.85
CA ASN A 172 10.33 -7.61 1.94
C ASN A 172 10.60 -8.00 0.48
N GLU A 173 11.84 -7.99 0.02
CA GLU A 173 12.20 -8.50 -1.31
C GLU A 173 12.05 -10.03 -1.39
N LEU A 174 12.49 -10.75 -0.37
CA LEU A 174 12.45 -12.22 -0.38
C LEU A 174 11.04 -12.77 -0.24
N GLN A 175 10.13 -12.08 0.44
CA GLN A 175 8.71 -12.44 0.42
C GLN A 175 8.03 -12.19 -0.93
N ILE A 176 8.56 -11.27 -1.75
CA ILE A 176 8.13 -11.08 -3.14
C ILE A 176 8.62 -12.27 -3.98
N LYS A 177 9.90 -12.62 -3.90
CA LYS A 177 10.45 -13.81 -4.57
C LYS A 177 9.72 -15.09 -4.18
N SER A 178 9.37 -15.24 -2.89
CA SER A 178 8.55 -16.36 -2.40
C SER A 178 7.23 -16.49 -3.16
N ARG A 179 6.52 -15.37 -3.33
CA ARG A 179 5.24 -15.32 -4.06
C ARG A 179 5.40 -15.63 -5.55
N GLN A 180 6.54 -15.27 -6.11
CA GLN A 180 6.89 -15.58 -7.50
C GLN A 180 7.39 -17.01 -7.70
N GLY A 181 7.64 -17.77 -6.61
CA GLY A 181 8.26 -19.10 -6.67
C GLY A 181 9.74 -19.05 -7.09
N GLN A 182 10.43 -17.95 -6.79
CA GLN A 182 11.78 -17.64 -7.24
C GLN A 182 12.81 -17.56 -6.10
N LEU A 183 12.46 -18.04 -4.90
CA LEU A 183 13.35 -18.07 -3.75
C LEU A 183 14.40 -19.19 -3.95
N ASP A 184 15.68 -18.82 -4.06
CA ASP A 184 16.78 -19.77 -4.30
C ASP A 184 17.64 -20.05 -3.04
N GLU A 185 18.66 -20.90 -3.17
CA GLU A 185 19.53 -21.25 -2.05
C GLU A 185 20.41 -20.07 -1.58
N SER A 186 20.71 -19.12 -2.46
CA SER A 186 21.47 -17.92 -2.07
C SER A 186 20.59 -16.97 -1.23
N ASP A 187 19.30 -16.86 -1.58
CA ASP A 187 18.31 -16.15 -0.80
C ASP A 187 18.09 -16.79 0.58
N LYS A 188 18.04 -18.13 0.65
CA LYS A 188 17.97 -18.86 1.93
C LYS A 188 19.20 -18.63 2.80
N ALA A 189 20.40 -18.65 2.20
CA ALA A 189 21.62 -18.33 2.93
C ALA A 189 21.62 -16.88 3.47
N ALA A 190 21.11 -15.92 2.70
CA ALA A 190 20.92 -14.54 3.17
C ALA A 190 19.94 -14.45 4.34
N LEU A 191 18.82 -15.19 4.29
CA LEU A 191 17.88 -15.31 5.42
C LEU A 191 18.56 -15.91 6.65
N GLU A 192 19.32 -16.98 6.48
CA GLU A 192 20.07 -17.64 7.57
C GLU A 192 21.09 -16.69 8.23
N ALA A 193 21.67 -15.78 7.46
CA ALA A 193 22.63 -14.78 7.96
C ALA A 193 22.00 -13.69 8.84
N ILE A 194 20.68 -13.46 8.77
CA ILE A 194 19.97 -12.53 9.68
C ILE A 194 20.12 -13.04 11.12
N LYS A 195 20.68 -12.20 11.99
CA LYS A 195 20.94 -12.47 13.41
C LYS A 195 20.35 -11.34 14.25
N GLY A 196 19.81 -11.68 15.41
CA GLY A 196 19.25 -10.70 16.32
C GLY A 196 18.27 -11.35 17.28
N ASP A 197 17.61 -10.50 18.06
CA ASP A 197 16.58 -10.84 19.03
C ASP A 197 15.19 -10.30 18.65
N ASP A 198 15.07 -9.59 17.52
CA ASP A 198 13.78 -9.15 16.98
C ASP A 198 12.92 -10.37 16.59
N LEU A 199 11.90 -10.62 17.41
CA LEU A 199 11.01 -11.76 17.26
C LEU A 199 10.19 -11.71 15.96
N GLN A 200 9.85 -10.51 15.46
CA GLN A 200 9.09 -10.36 14.22
C GLN A 200 9.97 -10.69 13.01
N LEU A 201 11.22 -10.20 13.00
CA LEU A 201 12.21 -10.56 11.97
C LEU A 201 12.54 -12.05 12.00
N LEU A 202 12.76 -12.63 13.18
CA LEU A 202 13.01 -14.07 13.34
C LEU A 202 11.81 -14.90 12.87
N CYS A 203 10.58 -14.46 13.15
CA CYS A 203 9.38 -15.10 12.64
C CYS A 203 9.31 -15.02 11.11
N ALA A 204 9.45 -13.82 10.54
CA ALA A 204 9.41 -13.57 9.09
C ALA A 204 10.45 -14.38 8.32
N LYS A 205 11.69 -14.42 8.82
CA LYS A 205 12.77 -15.27 8.29
C LYS A 205 12.35 -16.73 8.20
N ASN A 206 11.86 -17.30 9.31
CA ASN A 206 11.51 -18.71 9.36
C ASN A 206 10.25 -19.04 8.54
N ILE A 207 9.36 -18.07 8.32
CA ILE A 207 8.26 -18.20 7.36
C ILE A 207 8.81 -18.39 5.93
N LEU A 208 9.78 -17.57 5.53
CA LEU A 208 10.37 -17.64 4.19
C LEU A 208 11.27 -18.86 3.97
N LEU A 209 11.93 -19.34 5.03
CA LEU A 209 12.68 -20.60 5.02
C LEU A 209 11.78 -21.86 5.05
N GLU A 210 10.46 -21.68 5.12
CA GLU A 210 9.47 -22.76 5.35
C GLU A 210 9.76 -23.59 6.62
N ASN A 211 10.48 -23.03 7.59
CA ASN A 211 10.75 -23.67 8.88
C ASN A 211 9.57 -23.48 9.83
N ARG A 212 8.54 -24.32 9.66
CA ARG A 212 7.28 -24.27 10.42
C ARG A 212 7.50 -24.27 11.93
N THR A 213 8.41 -25.09 12.45
CA THR A 213 8.66 -25.22 13.89
C THR A 213 9.14 -23.92 14.50
N GLU A 214 10.17 -23.31 13.92
CA GLU A 214 10.71 -22.04 14.43
C GLU A 214 9.76 -20.86 14.16
N ALA A 215 9.07 -20.84 13.01
CA ALA A 215 8.08 -19.80 12.71
C ALA A 215 6.94 -19.77 13.76
N VAL A 216 6.41 -20.94 14.14
CA VAL A 216 5.36 -21.06 15.18
C VAL A 216 5.90 -20.67 16.55
N LYS A 217 7.13 -21.06 16.89
CA LYS A 217 7.78 -20.70 18.14
C LYS A 217 7.93 -19.17 18.28
N TYR A 218 8.56 -18.51 17.29
CA TYR A 218 8.77 -17.05 17.35
C TYR A 218 7.45 -16.28 17.29
N TYR A 219 6.49 -16.69 16.44
CA TYR A 219 5.15 -16.09 16.45
C TYR A 219 4.47 -16.26 17.82
N GLY A 220 4.61 -17.43 18.46
CA GLY A 220 4.06 -17.71 19.78
C GLY A 220 4.61 -16.78 20.87
N MET A 221 5.87 -16.40 20.77
CA MET A 221 6.57 -15.50 21.70
C MET A 221 6.14 -14.02 21.59
N LEU A 222 5.55 -13.61 20.46
CA LEU A 222 5.00 -12.27 20.31
C LEU A 222 3.85 -12.02 21.30
N SER A 223 3.81 -10.82 21.86
CA SER A 223 2.68 -10.30 22.62
C SER A 223 1.42 -10.20 21.75
N LYS A 224 0.27 -9.91 22.36
CA LYS A 224 -0.97 -9.75 21.62
C LYS A 224 -0.88 -8.58 20.64
N ASP A 225 -0.39 -7.42 21.09
CA ASP A 225 -0.30 -6.22 20.27
C ASP A 225 0.68 -6.43 19.10
N GLU A 226 1.80 -7.11 19.34
CA GLU A 226 2.74 -7.49 18.27
C GLU A 226 2.13 -8.49 17.28
N LYS A 227 1.30 -9.44 17.73
CA LYS A 227 0.59 -10.36 16.83
C LYS A 227 -0.44 -9.64 15.98
N ASP A 228 -1.18 -8.72 16.58
CA ASP A 228 -2.19 -7.92 15.90
C ASP A 228 -1.49 -7.10 14.80
N PHE A 229 -0.41 -6.39 15.13
CA PHE A 229 0.41 -5.64 14.17
C PHE A 229 1.05 -6.52 13.09
N PHE A 230 1.71 -7.63 13.47
CA PHE A 230 2.34 -8.55 12.52
C PHE A 230 1.32 -9.16 11.54
N SER A 231 0.08 -9.37 12.00
CA SER A 231 -0.99 -9.92 11.16
C SER A 231 -1.48 -8.97 10.07
N GLU A 232 -1.22 -7.68 10.22
CA GLU A 232 -1.51 -6.66 9.20
C GLU A 232 -0.52 -6.72 8.04
N TRP A 233 0.63 -7.39 8.18
CA TRP A 233 1.66 -7.42 7.16
C TRP A 233 1.47 -8.57 6.17
N PRO A 234 1.85 -8.41 4.89
CA PRO A 234 1.72 -9.45 3.87
C PRO A 234 2.43 -10.74 4.22
N ILE A 235 3.53 -10.71 4.99
CA ILE A 235 4.25 -11.92 5.42
C ILE A 235 3.35 -12.90 6.19
N TYR A 236 2.36 -12.40 6.92
CA TYR A 236 1.42 -13.21 7.68
C TYR A 236 0.56 -14.12 6.78
N LYS A 237 0.32 -13.73 5.52
CA LYS A 237 -0.36 -14.62 4.56
C LYS A 237 0.45 -15.87 4.27
N LEU A 238 1.78 -15.74 4.19
CA LEU A 238 2.69 -16.87 4.02
C LEU A 238 2.75 -17.72 5.29
N TYR A 239 2.74 -17.10 6.48
CA TYR A 239 2.62 -17.82 7.75
C TYR A 239 1.37 -18.70 7.81
N LYS A 240 0.19 -18.14 7.50
CA LYS A 240 -1.07 -18.89 7.49
C LYS A 240 -1.00 -20.09 6.54
N LYS A 241 -0.37 -19.94 5.37
CA LYS A 241 -0.16 -21.04 4.43
C LYS A 241 0.80 -22.10 4.98
N LEU A 242 1.85 -21.68 5.70
CA LEU A 242 2.84 -22.58 6.29
C LEU A 242 2.25 -23.44 7.41
N VAL A 243 1.40 -22.87 8.27
CA VAL A 243 0.83 -23.60 9.42
C VAL A 243 -0.37 -24.49 9.05
N ALA A 244 -1.05 -24.20 7.94
CA ALA A 244 -2.15 -24.99 7.41
C ALA A 244 -1.69 -26.27 6.67
N LYS A 245 -0.40 -26.35 6.33
CA LYS A 245 0.27 -27.60 5.90
C LYS A 245 0.50 -28.49 7.11
#